data_AF-A0A7T1TCH2-F1
#
_entry.id   AF-A0A7T1TCH2-F1
#
_cell.length_a   1.000
_cell.length_b   1.000
_cell.length_c   1.000
_cell.angle_alpha   90.00
_cell.angle_beta   90.00
_cell.angle_gamma   90.00
#
_symmetry.space_group_name_H-M   'P 1'
#
loop_
_entity.id
_entity.type
_entity.pdbx_description
1 polymer ?
#
loop_
_entity_poly.entity_id
_entity_poly.type
_entity_poly.pdbx_seq_one_letter_code
_entity_poly.pdbx_strand_id
1 'polypeptide(L)'
;METAARAVLTLLSDERSAKDGEWAERVRLWEDSAIRKVVRRARGAEWRRAEALPGVTVTGRTAAVRVYPPVPVDDWPGELARLQVSGTELTDPEPPPAPPHGVPVLWLAPDLEMSAGKAMAQAGHSAQLAWWQLSGVAREEWREADFALAVRTAGGPGQWAGLVRSGLPVVRDAGFTEVAPGSVTVVADHPALRT
;
A
#
# COMPACT_ATOMS: atom_id res chain seq x y z
N MET A 1 8.06 -3.58 -0.84
CA MET A 1 6.93 -2.76 -1.36
C MET A 1 5.69 -3.59 -1.67
N GLU A 2 5.81 -4.65 -2.49
CA GLU A 2 4.68 -5.53 -2.87
C GLU A 2 3.88 -6.04 -1.65
N THR A 3 4.56 -6.52 -0.61
CA THR A 3 3.91 -6.98 0.64
C THR A 3 3.07 -5.89 1.32
N ALA A 4 3.50 -4.63 1.27
CA ALA A 4 2.77 -3.52 1.91
C ALA A 4 1.49 -3.19 1.15
N ALA A 5 1.53 -3.18 -0.18
CA ALA A 5 0.35 -3.03 -1.02
C ALA A 5 -0.64 -4.18 -0.82
N ARG A 6 -0.15 -5.43 -0.81
CA ARG A 6 -0.96 -6.62 -0.52
C ARG A 6 -1.59 -6.58 0.87
N ALA A 7 -0.87 -6.11 1.88
CA ALA A 7 -1.41 -5.97 3.23
C ALA A 7 -2.61 -5.01 3.27
N VAL A 8 -2.55 -3.87 2.57
CA VAL A 8 -3.70 -2.95 2.48
C VAL A 8 -4.90 -3.63 1.81
N LEU A 9 -4.70 -4.30 0.68
CA LEU A 9 -5.78 -5.05 0.00
C LEU A 9 -6.38 -6.14 0.88
N THR A 10 -5.53 -6.85 1.64
CA THR A 10 -5.96 -7.89 2.57
C THR A 10 -6.81 -7.31 3.69
N LEU A 11 -6.43 -6.16 4.27
CA LEU A 11 -7.27 -5.47 5.26
C LEU A 11 -8.62 -5.06 4.67
N LEU A 12 -8.62 -4.41 3.50
CA LEU A 12 -9.84 -3.90 2.86
C LEU A 12 -10.80 -5.02 2.45
N SER A 13 -10.26 -6.21 2.19
CA SER A 13 -11.02 -7.39 1.80
C SER A 13 -11.35 -8.33 2.97
N ASP A 14 -10.87 -8.05 4.17
CA ASP A 14 -11.14 -8.85 5.36
C ASP A 14 -12.63 -8.75 5.71
N GLU A 15 -13.25 -9.87 6.09
CA GLU A 15 -14.67 -9.89 6.49
C GLU A 15 -14.95 -8.95 7.66
N ARG A 16 -13.97 -8.74 8.56
CA ARG A 16 -14.07 -7.80 9.67
C ARG A 16 -14.15 -6.36 9.19
N SER A 17 -13.62 -6.04 8.02
CA SER A 17 -13.66 -4.70 7.43
C SER A 17 -14.93 -4.42 6.62
N ALA A 18 -15.80 -5.40 6.40
CA ALA A 18 -16.98 -5.29 5.55
C ALA A 18 -18.29 -5.41 6.34
N LYS A 19 -19.37 -4.79 5.82
CA LYS A 19 -20.73 -4.90 6.37
C LYS A 19 -20.77 -4.60 7.88
N ASP A 20 -21.19 -5.59 8.68
CA ASP A 20 -21.31 -5.52 10.14
C ASP A 20 -20.07 -6.09 10.85
N GLY A 21 -18.96 -6.26 10.13
CA GLY A 21 -17.69 -6.71 10.67
C GLY A 21 -17.13 -5.75 11.72
N GLU A 22 -16.33 -6.29 12.64
CA GLU A 22 -15.79 -5.57 13.80
C GLU A 22 -15.05 -4.27 13.45
N TRP A 23 -14.43 -4.20 12.27
CA TRP A 23 -13.63 -3.09 11.79
C TRP A 23 -14.35 -2.23 10.75
N ALA A 24 -15.54 -2.62 10.30
CA ALA A 24 -16.21 -2.04 9.14
C ALA A 24 -16.51 -0.54 9.32
N GLU A 25 -16.99 -0.12 10.48
CA GLU A 25 -17.22 1.30 10.77
C GLU A 25 -15.91 2.11 10.75
N ARG A 26 -14.85 1.58 11.36
CA ARG A 26 -13.53 2.24 11.40
C ARG A 26 -12.93 2.38 10.01
N VAL A 27 -13.08 1.34 9.17
CA VAL A 27 -12.66 1.38 7.76
C VAL A 27 -13.47 2.41 6.99
N ARG A 28 -14.80 2.36 7.05
CA ARG A 28 -15.69 3.31 6.37
C ARG A 28 -15.36 4.77 6.72
N LEU A 29 -15.25 5.10 8.01
CA LEU A 29 -14.93 6.46 8.46
C LEU A 29 -13.55 6.94 7.98
N TRP A 30 -12.58 6.04 7.89
CA TRP A 30 -11.25 6.36 7.36
C TRP A 30 -11.25 6.55 5.85
N GLU A 31 -12.02 5.74 5.12
CA GLU A 31 -12.19 5.87 3.67
C GLU A 31 -12.96 7.16 3.28
N ASP A 32 -13.92 7.59 4.11
CA ASP A 32 -14.72 8.81 3.92
C ASP A 32 -13.98 10.11 4.34
N SER A 33 -12.75 10.00 4.85
CA SER A 33 -11.97 11.13 5.37
C SER A 33 -10.61 11.27 4.69
N ALA A 34 -9.69 12.03 5.30
CA ALA A 34 -8.33 12.14 4.79
C ALA A 34 -7.54 10.87 5.10
N ILE A 35 -7.49 9.95 4.14
CA ILE A 35 -6.78 8.67 4.24
C ILE A 35 -5.30 8.92 4.52
N ARG A 36 -4.84 8.56 5.72
CA ARG A 36 -3.43 8.59 6.11
C ARG A 36 -2.92 7.18 6.38
N LYS A 37 -1.69 6.91 5.94
CA LYS A 37 -0.97 5.66 6.23
C LYS A 37 0.41 6.01 6.78
N VAL A 38 0.76 5.44 7.92
CA VAL A 38 2.10 5.56 8.52
C VAL A 38 2.69 4.18 8.63
N VAL A 39 3.92 4.03 8.13
CA VAL A 39 4.66 2.78 8.22
C VAL A 39 5.66 2.90 9.36
N ARG A 40 5.68 1.90 10.23
CA ARG A 40 6.61 1.82 11.36
C ARG A 40 7.33 0.48 11.35
N ARG A 41 8.57 0.50 11.81
CA ARG A 41 9.42 -0.67 11.91
C ARG A 41 9.26 -1.33 13.28
N ALA A 42 9.10 -2.64 13.30
CA ALA A 42 9.18 -3.44 14.53
C ALA A 42 10.12 -4.64 14.32
N ARG A 43 10.81 -5.08 15.38
CA ARG A 43 11.72 -6.23 15.39
C ARG A 43 11.64 -6.97 16.73
N GLY A 44 11.93 -8.27 16.72
CA GLY A 44 12.07 -9.07 17.94
C GLY A 44 10.86 -8.94 18.88
N ALA A 45 11.09 -8.47 20.11
CA ALA A 45 10.04 -8.30 21.12
C ALA A 45 9.00 -7.23 20.73
N GLU A 46 9.37 -6.23 19.95
CA GLU A 46 8.44 -5.20 19.49
C GLU A 46 7.48 -5.74 18.43
N TRP A 47 7.98 -6.58 17.52
CA TRP A 47 7.14 -7.29 16.55
C TRP A 47 6.12 -8.18 17.25
N ARG A 48 6.54 -8.99 18.24
CA ARG A 48 5.63 -9.85 19.00
C ARG A 48 4.52 -9.08 19.73
N ARG A 49 4.84 -7.90 20.28
CA ARG A 49 3.83 -7.02 20.90
C ARG A 49 2.86 -6.46 19.87
N ALA A 50 3.38 -6.03 18.72
CA ALA A 50 2.57 -5.50 17.63
C ALA A 50 1.62 -6.58 17.05
N GLU A 51 2.09 -7.83 16.95
CA GLU A 51 1.28 -8.99 16.53
C GLU A 51 0.13 -9.33 17.48
N ALA A 52 0.27 -9.05 18.78
CA ALA A 52 -0.76 -9.33 19.77
C ALA A 52 -1.99 -8.41 19.64
N LEU A 53 -1.87 -7.26 18.98
CA LEU A 53 -2.99 -6.35 18.72
C LEU A 53 -3.86 -6.84 17.54
N PRO A 54 -5.17 -6.55 17.48
CA PRO A 54 -6.01 -6.91 16.32
C PRO A 54 -5.47 -6.34 15.00
N GLY A 55 -5.30 -7.19 13.99
CA GLY A 55 -4.76 -6.81 12.70
C GLY A 55 -4.43 -8.02 11.83
N VAL A 56 -3.92 -7.77 10.62
CA VAL A 56 -3.59 -8.80 9.63
C VAL A 56 -2.11 -8.76 9.32
N THR A 57 -1.45 -9.91 9.38
CA THR A 57 -0.05 -10.06 8.95
C THR A 57 -0.01 -10.69 7.57
N VAL A 58 0.69 -10.03 6.65
CA VAL A 58 0.99 -10.56 5.31
C VAL A 58 2.49 -10.79 5.20
N THR A 59 2.87 -12.00 4.83
CA THR A 59 4.27 -12.40 4.65
C THR A 59 4.65 -12.34 3.18
N GLY A 60 5.69 -11.58 2.87
CA GLY A 60 6.35 -11.59 1.56
C GLY A 60 7.59 -12.48 1.58
N ARG A 61 8.41 -12.39 0.53
CA ARG A 61 9.62 -13.21 0.38
C ARG A 61 10.65 -12.99 1.50
N THR A 62 10.88 -11.74 1.88
CA THR A 62 11.96 -11.35 2.81
C THR A 62 11.48 -10.56 4.03
N ALA A 63 10.20 -10.19 4.08
CA ALA A 63 9.64 -9.39 5.15
C ALA A 63 8.16 -9.67 5.37
N ALA A 64 7.72 -9.48 6.61
CA ALA A 64 6.32 -9.45 7.00
C ALA A 64 5.86 -8.00 7.19
N VAL A 65 4.63 -7.72 6.78
CA VAL A 65 3.94 -6.45 7.03
C VAL A 65 2.70 -6.76 7.83
N ARG A 66 2.51 -6.03 8.93
CA ARG A 66 1.28 -6.08 9.71
C ARG A 66 0.50 -4.80 9.54
N VAL A 67 -0.76 -4.93 9.14
CA VAL A 67 -1.71 -3.84 8.96
C VAL A 67 -2.77 -3.92 10.05
N TYR A 68 -3.21 -2.75 10.52
CA TYR A 68 -4.19 -2.61 11.58
C TYR A 68 -5.44 -1.94 10.99
N PRO A 69 -6.64 -2.20 11.55
CA PRO A 69 -7.79 -1.36 11.26
C PRO A 69 -7.46 0.12 11.59
N PRO A 70 -8.09 1.08 10.92
CA PRO A 70 -7.80 2.50 11.17
C PRO A 70 -7.95 2.87 12.64
N VAL A 71 -6.96 3.61 13.13
CA VAL A 71 -6.87 4.04 14.52
C VAL A 71 -7.02 5.56 14.57
N PRO A 72 -7.91 6.11 15.41
CA PRO A 72 -7.99 7.55 15.65
C PRO A 72 -6.65 8.13 16.09
N VAL A 73 -6.37 9.39 15.72
CA VAL A 73 -5.07 10.04 16.02
C VAL A 73 -4.76 10.05 17.52
N ASP A 74 -5.78 10.24 18.35
CA ASP A 74 -5.64 10.36 19.81
C ASP A 74 -5.78 9.01 20.55
N ASP A 75 -5.93 7.90 19.83
CA ASP A 75 -6.20 6.57 20.40
C ASP A 75 -5.18 5.51 19.92
N TRP A 76 -3.95 5.93 19.64
CA TRP A 76 -2.89 5.02 19.22
C TRP A 76 -2.49 4.04 20.34
N PRO A 77 -2.52 2.72 20.11
CA PRO A 77 -1.97 1.75 21.05
C PRO A 77 -0.52 2.06 21.39
N GLY A 78 -0.17 1.99 22.67
CA GLY A 78 1.18 2.31 23.16
C GLY A 78 2.26 1.43 22.51
N GLU A 79 1.92 0.19 22.18
CA GLU A 79 2.77 -0.78 21.46
C GLU A 79 3.15 -0.29 20.06
N LEU A 80 2.26 0.46 19.38
CA LEU A 80 2.48 0.97 18.03
C LEU A 80 3.11 2.38 18.06
N ALA A 81 2.70 3.23 18.99
CA ALA A 81 3.15 4.62 19.09
C ALA A 81 4.68 4.75 19.30
N ARG A 82 5.28 3.78 20.00
CA ARG A 82 6.72 3.67 20.27
C ARG A 82 7.57 3.17 19.09
N LEU A 83 6.96 2.58 18.07
CA LEU A 83 7.71 2.02 16.94
C LEU A 83 8.29 3.14 16.07
N GLN A 84 9.49 2.91 15.53
CA GLN A 84 10.20 3.93 14.74
C GLN A 84 9.57 4.08 13.35
N VAL A 85 9.43 5.33 12.90
CA VAL A 85 9.01 5.67 11.51
C VAL A 85 10.20 5.64 10.54
N SER A 86 11.44 5.65 11.06
CA SER A 86 12.68 5.54 10.30
C SER A 86 13.27 4.12 10.34
N GLY A 87 14.28 3.85 9.51
CA GLY A 87 14.95 2.55 9.47
C GLY A 87 14.10 1.45 8.84
N THR A 88 13.11 1.83 8.03
CA THR A 88 12.19 0.95 7.32
C THR A 88 12.81 0.26 6.10
N GLU A 89 14.05 0.61 5.79
CA GLU A 89 14.79 0.11 4.64
C GLU A 89 15.13 -1.37 4.84
N LEU A 90 14.91 -2.14 3.78
CA LEU A 90 15.33 -3.52 3.67
C LEU A 90 16.35 -3.58 2.53
N THR A 91 17.42 -4.33 2.74
CA THR A 91 18.41 -4.58 1.69
C THR A 91 17.89 -5.67 0.78
N ASP A 92 17.46 -5.30 -0.42
CA ASP A 92 17.23 -6.26 -1.49
C ASP A 92 18.58 -6.55 -2.18
N PRO A 93 18.99 -7.82 -2.32
CA PRO A 93 20.31 -8.17 -2.85
C PRO A 93 20.43 -7.87 -4.36
N GLU A 94 19.31 -7.84 -5.07
CA GLU A 94 19.24 -7.62 -6.51
C GLU A 94 18.02 -6.76 -6.86
N PRO A 95 18.08 -5.96 -7.93
CA PRO A 95 16.90 -5.27 -8.46
C PRO A 95 15.77 -6.27 -8.76
N PRO A 96 14.50 -5.89 -8.56
CA PRO A 96 13.40 -6.78 -8.83
C PRO A 96 13.32 -7.09 -10.34
N PRO A 97 12.99 -8.34 -10.73
CA PRO A 97 12.89 -8.71 -12.15
C PRO A 97 11.76 -7.94 -12.84
N ALA A 98 11.72 -7.98 -14.17
CA ALA A 98 10.59 -7.43 -14.93
C ALA A 98 9.24 -7.94 -14.38
N PRO A 99 8.19 -7.09 -14.33
CA PRO A 99 6.88 -7.53 -13.87
C PRO A 99 6.34 -8.63 -14.80
N PRO A 100 5.74 -9.71 -14.26
CA PRO A 100 5.12 -10.73 -15.10
C PRO A 100 4.00 -10.16 -15.96
N HIS A 101 3.81 -10.73 -17.15
CA HIS A 101 2.68 -10.36 -18.02
C HIS A 101 1.35 -10.62 -17.32
N GLY A 102 0.40 -9.69 -17.45
CA GLY A 102 -0.96 -9.81 -16.90
C GLY A 102 -1.07 -9.60 -15.39
N VAL A 103 0.03 -9.28 -14.70
CA VAL A 103 0.01 -8.95 -13.26
C VAL A 103 -0.13 -7.43 -13.08
N PRO A 104 -1.02 -6.95 -12.19
CA PRO A 104 -1.09 -5.53 -11.84
C PRO A 104 0.26 -4.96 -11.41
N VAL A 105 0.60 -3.77 -11.91
CA VAL A 105 1.87 -3.10 -11.58
C VAL A 105 1.59 -1.74 -10.95
N LEU A 106 2.21 -1.49 -9.79
CA LEU A 106 2.24 -0.17 -9.18
C LEU A 106 3.55 0.50 -9.59
N TRP A 107 3.45 1.48 -10.48
CA TRP A 107 4.61 2.20 -11.03
C TRP A 107 4.96 3.39 -10.16
N LEU A 108 6.13 3.36 -9.52
CA LEU A 108 6.72 4.48 -8.79
C LEU A 108 7.32 5.49 -9.77
N ALA A 109 7.18 6.78 -9.44
CA ALA A 109 7.83 7.86 -10.16
C ALA A 109 9.37 7.67 -10.16
N PRO A 110 10.05 7.84 -11.30
CA PRO A 110 11.48 7.59 -11.42
C PRO A 110 12.37 8.62 -10.72
N ASP A 111 11.90 9.88 -10.68
CA ASP A 111 12.71 11.02 -10.25
C ASP A 111 12.33 11.54 -8.85
N LEU A 112 11.53 10.77 -8.10
CA LEU A 112 11.11 11.13 -6.75
C LEU A 112 11.77 10.23 -5.72
N GLU A 113 12.70 10.80 -4.96
CA GLU A 113 13.23 10.14 -3.77
C GLU A 113 12.16 10.10 -2.67
N MET A 114 11.96 8.92 -2.10
CA MET A 114 11.05 8.69 -0.98
C MET A 114 11.75 7.77 0.02
N SER A 115 11.58 8.04 1.32
CA SER A 115 11.92 7.06 2.34
C SER A 115 11.19 5.73 2.09
N ALA A 116 11.76 4.60 2.54
CA ALA A 116 11.14 3.29 2.31
C ALA A 116 9.74 3.20 2.93
N GLY A 117 9.54 3.80 4.10
CA GLY A 117 8.24 3.95 4.76
C GLY A 117 7.22 4.70 3.89
N LYS A 118 7.63 5.83 3.30
CA LYS A 118 6.77 6.60 2.39
C LYS A 118 6.44 5.80 1.13
N ALA A 119 7.44 5.19 0.48
CA ALA A 119 7.20 4.35 -0.69
C ALA A 119 6.22 3.19 -0.40
N MET A 120 6.32 2.55 0.77
CA MET A 120 5.37 1.52 1.22
C MET A 120 3.95 2.07 1.39
N ALA A 121 3.81 3.23 2.05
CA ALA A 121 2.51 3.88 2.22
C ALA A 121 1.88 4.24 0.86
N GLN A 122 2.66 4.81 -0.06
CA GLN A 122 2.21 5.20 -1.39
C GLN A 122 1.81 3.98 -2.24
N ALA A 123 2.55 2.88 -2.16
CA ALA A 123 2.16 1.61 -2.79
C ALA A 123 0.82 1.10 -2.22
N GLY A 124 0.62 1.18 -0.90
CA GLY A 124 -0.65 0.86 -0.25
C GLY A 124 -1.81 1.76 -0.71
N HIS A 125 -1.60 3.06 -0.86
CA HIS A 125 -2.59 3.98 -1.44
C HIS A 125 -2.92 3.62 -2.89
N SER A 126 -1.91 3.33 -3.70
CA SER A 126 -2.08 3.00 -5.11
C SER A 126 -2.91 1.74 -5.31
N ALA A 127 -2.63 0.70 -4.51
CA ALA A 127 -3.42 -0.53 -4.50
C ALA A 127 -4.88 -0.28 -4.10
N GLN A 128 -5.12 0.53 -3.06
CA GLN A 128 -6.48 0.90 -2.64
C GLN A 128 -7.25 1.66 -3.72
N LEU A 129 -6.60 2.62 -4.42
CA LEU A 129 -7.26 3.36 -5.50
C LEU A 129 -7.64 2.45 -6.67
N ALA A 130 -6.77 1.52 -7.06
CA ALA A 130 -7.12 0.52 -8.07
C ALA A 130 -8.29 -0.36 -7.59
N TRP A 131 -8.20 -0.88 -6.36
CA TRP A 131 -9.26 -1.70 -5.76
C TRP A 131 -10.63 -1.04 -5.87
N TRP A 132 -10.73 0.25 -5.52
CA TRP A 132 -11.99 0.99 -5.57
C TRP A 132 -12.58 1.15 -6.98
N GLN A 133 -11.75 1.19 -8.02
CA GLN A 133 -12.23 1.30 -9.42
C GLN A 133 -12.59 -0.04 -10.07
N LEU A 134 -12.14 -1.16 -9.48
CA LEU A 134 -12.43 -2.50 -10.02
C LEU A 134 -13.91 -2.89 -9.82
N SER A 135 -14.42 -3.67 -10.78
CA SER A 135 -15.69 -4.37 -10.65
C SER A 135 -15.63 -5.45 -9.57
N GLY A 136 -16.79 -5.93 -9.12
CA GLY A 136 -16.85 -7.03 -8.15
C GLY A 136 -16.14 -8.29 -8.63
N VAL A 137 -16.27 -8.63 -9.93
CA VAL A 137 -15.61 -9.80 -10.54
C VAL A 137 -14.09 -9.62 -10.51
N ALA A 138 -13.56 -8.49 -10.95
CA ALA A 138 -12.11 -8.26 -10.98
C ALA A 138 -11.50 -8.18 -9.56
N ARG A 139 -12.27 -7.71 -8.57
CA ARG A 139 -11.87 -7.76 -7.16
C ARG A 139 -11.75 -9.20 -6.64
N GLU A 140 -12.70 -10.07 -7.01
CA GLU A 140 -12.66 -11.47 -6.63
C GLU A 140 -11.47 -12.19 -7.29
N GLU A 141 -11.29 -12.02 -8.60
CA GLU A 141 -10.15 -12.58 -9.34
C GLU A 141 -8.81 -12.16 -8.73
N TRP A 142 -8.67 -10.89 -8.35
CA TRP A 142 -7.43 -10.41 -7.73
C TRP A 142 -7.23 -10.98 -6.32
N ARG A 143 -8.31 -11.19 -5.55
CA ARG A 143 -8.26 -11.85 -4.24
C ARG A 143 -7.86 -13.31 -4.37
N GLU A 144 -8.46 -14.07 -5.30
CA GLU A 144 -8.13 -15.47 -5.57
C GLU A 144 -6.67 -15.65 -6.01
N ALA A 145 -6.10 -14.63 -6.65
CA ALA A 145 -4.67 -14.55 -6.96
C ALA A 145 -3.80 -14.07 -5.79
N ASP A 146 -4.27 -14.13 -4.54
CA ASP A 146 -3.59 -13.66 -3.33
C ASP A 146 -3.11 -12.20 -3.40
N PHE A 147 -3.86 -11.37 -4.13
CA PHE A 147 -3.52 -9.99 -4.47
C PHE A 147 -2.16 -9.87 -5.18
N ALA A 148 -1.82 -10.82 -6.06
CA ALA A 148 -0.59 -10.78 -6.84
C ALA A 148 -0.42 -9.44 -7.55
N LEU A 149 0.70 -8.76 -7.32
CA LEU A 149 1.05 -7.48 -7.92
C LEU A 149 2.56 -7.28 -7.92
N ALA A 150 3.04 -6.44 -8.83
CA ALA A 150 4.41 -5.96 -8.84
C ALA A 150 4.48 -4.48 -8.42
N VAL A 151 5.59 -4.09 -7.81
CA VAL A 151 5.91 -2.66 -7.60
C VAL A 151 7.23 -2.36 -8.30
N ARG A 152 7.25 -1.39 -9.22
CA ARG A 152 8.42 -1.08 -10.05
C ARG A 152 8.59 0.42 -10.19
N THR A 153 9.82 0.89 -10.30
CA THR A 153 10.11 2.24 -10.75
C THR A 153 9.97 2.29 -12.27
N ALA A 154 9.33 3.35 -12.80
CA ALA A 154 9.29 3.54 -14.25
C ALA A 154 10.72 3.66 -14.82
N GLY A 155 10.98 3.08 -15.98
CA GLY A 155 12.30 3.04 -16.61
C GLY A 155 12.80 4.38 -17.17
N GLY A 156 12.00 5.44 -17.07
CA GLY A 156 12.41 6.80 -17.40
C GLY A 156 11.25 7.77 -17.66
N PRO A 157 11.55 9.05 -17.95
CA PRO A 157 10.55 10.11 -18.06
C PRO A 157 9.49 9.86 -19.14
N GLY A 158 9.86 9.24 -20.26
CA GLY A 158 8.92 8.94 -21.36
C GLY A 158 7.84 7.94 -20.96
N GLN A 159 8.24 6.83 -20.31
CA GLN A 159 7.29 5.84 -19.79
C GLN A 159 6.41 6.48 -18.70
N TRP A 160 7.02 7.21 -17.78
CA TRP A 160 6.31 7.87 -16.69
C TRP A 160 5.24 8.85 -17.20
N ALA A 161 5.59 9.70 -18.17
CA ALA A 161 4.65 10.64 -18.76
C ALA A 161 3.48 9.93 -19.47
N GLY A 162 3.73 8.77 -20.09
CA GLY A 162 2.68 7.93 -20.67
C GLY A 162 1.75 7.35 -19.61
N LEU A 163 2.30 6.80 -18.51
CA LEU A 163 1.54 6.28 -17.39
C LEU A 163 0.65 7.35 -16.75
N VAL A 164 1.17 8.56 -16.51
CA VAL A 164 0.40 9.66 -15.92
C VAL A 164 -0.77 10.10 -16.82
N ARG A 165 -0.63 10.02 -18.14
CA ARG A 165 -1.69 10.38 -19.10
C ARG A 165 -2.67 9.25 -19.43
N SER A 166 -2.46 8.05 -18.89
CA SER A 166 -3.24 6.86 -19.25
C SER A 166 -4.68 6.85 -18.75
N GLY A 167 -5.04 7.74 -17.82
CA GLY A 167 -6.34 7.71 -17.14
C GLY A 167 -6.45 6.67 -16.02
N LEU A 168 -5.39 5.89 -15.79
CA LEU A 168 -5.30 4.93 -14.68
C LEU A 168 -5.29 5.65 -13.31
N PRO A 169 -5.66 4.95 -12.20
CA PRO A 169 -5.60 5.52 -10.86
C PRO A 169 -4.20 6.06 -10.52
N VAL A 170 -4.14 7.25 -9.95
CA VAL A 170 -2.89 7.93 -9.57
C VAL A 170 -2.90 8.34 -8.10
N VAL A 171 -1.79 8.09 -7.41
CA VAL A 171 -1.56 8.65 -6.07
C VAL A 171 -0.88 10.01 -6.23
N ARG A 172 -1.43 11.02 -5.55
CA ARG A 172 -0.83 12.35 -5.45
C ARG A 172 -0.45 12.62 -4.00
N ASP A 173 0.82 12.94 -3.76
CA ASP A 173 1.26 13.27 -2.41
C ASP A 173 0.72 14.64 -2.01
N ALA A 174 0.07 14.71 -0.85
CA ALA A 174 -0.46 15.98 -0.32
C ALA A 174 0.65 16.91 0.22
N GLY A 175 1.92 16.49 0.19
CA GLY A 175 3.07 17.36 0.43
C GLY A 175 3.39 17.65 1.90
N PHE A 176 3.15 16.68 2.79
CA PHE A 176 3.38 16.86 4.23
C PHE A 176 4.85 16.69 4.68
N THR A 177 5.77 16.24 3.80
CA THR A 177 7.18 16.01 4.17
C THR A 177 8.15 16.18 3.00
N GLU A 178 8.32 15.13 2.20
CA GLU A 178 9.53 14.85 1.39
C GLU A 178 9.37 15.15 -0.11
N VAL A 179 8.15 15.34 -0.59
CA VAL A 179 7.85 15.47 -2.03
C VAL A 179 7.03 16.74 -2.24
N ALA A 180 7.28 17.45 -3.35
CA ALA A 180 6.53 18.66 -3.68
C ALA A 180 5.01 18.37 -3.70
N PRO A 181 4.18 19.16 -3.00
CA PRO A 181 2.74 18.94 -2.96
C PRO A 181 2.13 18.81 -4.37
N GLY A 182 1.25 17.82 -4.55
CA GLY A 182 0.58 17.57 -5.84
C GLY A 182 1.36 16.69 -6.82
N SER A 183 2.58 16.29 -6.47
CA SER A 183 3.36 15.34 -7.28
C SER A 183 2.65 14.00 -7.38
N VAL A 184 2.58 13.45 -8.59
CA VAL A 184 2.16 12.07 -8.80
C VAL A 184 3.31 11.16 -8.36
N THR A 185 3.06 10.27 -7.41
CA THR A 185 4.08 9.38 -6.82
C THR A 185 3.98 7.97 -7.36
N VAL A 186 2.74 7.50 -7.60
CA VAL A 186 2.47 6.13 -8.06
C VAL A 186 1.32 6.12 -9.06
N VAL A 187 1.41 5.32 -10.11
CA VAL A 187 0.30 4.98 -11.02
C VAL A 187 -0.04 3.50 -10.86
N ALA A 188 -1.32 3.18 -10.68
CA ALA A 188 -1.80 1.80 -10.56
C ALA A 188 -2.21 1.25 -11.92
N ASP A 189 -1.38 0.39 -12.49
CA ASP A 189 -1.58 -0.25 -13.78
C ASP A 189 -2.17 -1.65 -13.60
N HIS A 190 -3.48 -1.71 -13.44
CA HIS A 190 -4.23 -2.96 -13.33
C HIS A 190 -4.81 -3.34 -14.71
N PRO A 191 -4.60 -4.56 -15.23
CA PRO A 191 -5.08 -4.97 -16.55
C PRO A 191 -6.59 -4.75 -16.75
N ALA A 192 -7.41 -5.08 -15.75
CA ALA A 192 -8.85 -4.86 -15.81
C ALA A 192 -9.30 -3.37 -15.82
N LEU A 193 -8.38 -2.42 -15.66
CA LEU A 193 -8.64 -0.97 -15.78
C LEU A 193 -8.14 -0.40 -17.12
N ARG A 194 -7.47 -1.21 -17.95
CA ARG A 194 -7.09 -0.81 -19.31
C ARG A 194 -8.28 -1.09 -20.23
N THR A 195 -8.99 -0.02 -20.61
CA THR A 195 -10.03 -0.05 -21.65
C THR A 195 -9.44 -0.15 -23.03
#